data_AF-A0A7C7MEI9-F1
#
_entry.id   AF-A0A7C7MEI9-F1
#
_cell.length_a   1.000
_cell.length_b   1.000
_cell.length_c   1.000
_cell.angle_alpha   90.00
_cell.angle_beta   90.00
_cell.angle_gamma   90.00
#
_symmetry.space_group_name_H-M   'P 1'
#
loop_
_entity.id
_entity.type
_entity.pdbx_description
1 polymer ?
#
loop_
_entity_poly.entity_id
_entity_poly.type
_entity_poly.pdbx_seq_one_letter_code
_entity_poly.pdbx_strand_id
1 'polypeptide(L)'
;MTETYALISGILGGNPIEIPDCAHPEFGPHITQEWDDGLGKHSFVFHIHVEPDNDRCKTFDRQRNEIKTHSSSPDYVKGFLNETVIFRWRFKLDAGFQPSSNFTHIHQLKDAGGNISSPIITLTPRVGSPDRLEIGHKDSEGVSSVIATVPLEPFKGPWIEAYEKMTYGHHGSYSIELRNLKTGALLLAHEDSDIDLWRVGAEFIRPKWGIYRSLNSQEYLRDEQVRFDQFCLAKGDDDCP
;
A
#
# COMPACT_ATOMS: atom_id res chain seq x y z
N MET A 1 21.55 0.69 -10.38
CA MET A 1 20.19 0.13 -10.36
C MET A 1 20.33 -1.33 -9.97
N THR A 2 19.60 -1.79 -8.96
CA THR A 2 19.66 -3.19 -8.47
C THR A 2 18.78 -4.10 -9.32
N GLU A 3 18.98 -5.42 -9.27
CA GLU A 3 18.12 -6.39 -9.96
C GLU A 3 16.66 -6.26 -9.54
N THR A 4 16.39 -6.08 -8.24
CA THR A 4 15.03 -5.85 -7.71
C THR A 4 14.38 -4.61 -8.30
N TYR A 5 15.12 -3.49 -8.43
CA TYR A 5 14.57 -2.26 -9.01
C TYR A 5 14.34 -2.38 -10.51
N ALA A 6 15.22 -3.11 -11.21
CA ALA A 6 15.06 -3.42 -12.63
C ALA A 6 13.83 -4.31 -12.87
N LEU A 7 13.59 -5.30 -12.02
CA LEU A 7 12.40 -6.16 -12.07
C LEU A 7 11.12 -5.34 -11.89
N ILE A 8 11.04 -4.51 -10.84
CA ILE A 8 9.86 -3.66 -10.58
C ILE A 8 9.64 -2.68 -11.74
N SER A 9 10.69 -2.00 -12.18
CA SER A 9 10.62 -1.05 -13.30
C SER A 9 10.28 -1.72 -14.63
N GLY A 10 10.70 -2.97 -14.83
CA GLY A 10 10.39 -3.75 -16.03
C GLY A 10 8.90 -4.06 -16.18
N ILE A 11 8.19 -4.23 -15.06
CA ILE A 11 6.74 -4.51 -15.05
C ILE A 11 5.91 -3.23 -14.98
N LEU A 12 6.26 -2.31 -14.07
CA LEU A 12 5.47 -1.10 -13.82
C LEU A 12 5.86 0.08 -14.73
N GLY A 13 6.97 -0.02 -15.48
CA GLY A 13 7.45 0.99 -16.42
C GLY A 13 8.06 2.24 -15.76
N GLY A 14 9.03 2.86 -16.44
CA GLY A 14 9.62 4.15 -16.04
C GLY A 14 10.30 4.11 -14.66
N ASN A 15 9.96 5.06 -13.77
CA ASN A 15 10.47 5.12 -12.40
C ASN A 15 9.33 4.97 -11.37
N PRO A 16 8.87 3.73 -11.13
CA PRO A 16 7.73 3.45 -10.26
C PRO A 16 8.09 3.43 -8.77
N ILE A 17 9.37 3.64 -8.42
CA ILE A 17 9.92 3.41 -7.08
C ILE A 17 10.09 4.75 -6.36
N GLU A 18 9.49 4.87 -5.17
CA GLU A 18 9.58 6.02 -4.28
C GLU A 18 10.25 5.61 -2.96
N ILE A 19 11.56 5.84 -2.85
CA ILE A 19 12.43 5.26 -1.82
C ILE A 19 13.35 6.31 -1.16
N PRO A 20 13.91 6.02 0.03
CA PRO A 20 14.82 6.91 0.74
C PRO A 20 16.30 6.62 0.49
N ASP A 21 16.68 5.79 -0.50
CA ASP A 21 18.09 5.38 -0.77
C ASP A 21 19.13 6.53 -0.71
N CYS A 22 18.76 7.74 -1.10
CA CYS A 22 19.63 8.91 -1.07
C CYS A 22 20.02 9.39 0.33
N ALA A 23 19.31 8.96 1.38
CA ALA A 23 19.52 9.43 2.75
C ALA A 23 20.76 8.82 3.40
N HIS A 24 21.10 7.59 3.04
CA HIS A 24 22.26 6.83 3.52
C HIS A 24 22.64 5.74 2.51
N PRO A 25 23.32 6.12 1.40
CA PRO A 25 23.64 5.20 0.32
C PRO A 25 24.44 3.95 0.73
N GLU A 26 25.13 4.00 1.87
CA GLU A 26 25.90 2.90 2.45
C GLU A 26 25.05 1.71 2.91
N PHE A 27 23.77 1.92 3.24
CA PHE A 27 22.82 0.84 3.53
C PHE A 27 22.53 0.00 2.28
N GLY A 28 22.53 0.66 1.11
CA GLY A 28 22.15 0.06 -0.16
C GLY A 28 20.64 0.20 -0.45
N PRO A 29 20.05 -0.73 -1.22
CA PRO A 29 18.67 -0.61 -1.67
C PRO A 29 17.66 -0.83 -0.55
N HIS A 30 16.67 0.05 -0.43
CA HIS A 30 15.57 -0.11 0.52
C HIS A 30 14.50 -1.10 0.07
N ILE A 31 14.57 -1.63 -1.16
CA ILE A 31 13.77 -2.78 -1.59
C ILE A 31 14.68 -3.90 -2.05
N THR A 32 14.69 -5.00 -1.31
CA THR A 32 15.44 -6.22 -1.62
C THR A 32 14.49 -7.39 -1.89
N GLN A 33 15.06 -8.54 -2.25
CA GLN A 33 14.37 -9.82 -2.28
C GLN A 33 15.07 -10.76 -1.31
N GLU A 34 14.31 -11.46 -0.47
CA GLU A 34 14.83 -12.40 0.52
C GLU A 34 13.97 -13.66 0.55
N TRP A 35 14.62 -14.82 0.74
CA TRP A 35 13.94 -16.10 0.92
C TRP A 35 13.03 -16.06 2.16
N ASP A 36 11.76 -16.44 2.01
CA ASP A 36 10.82 -16.60 3.12
C ASP A 36 10.42 -18.08 3.22
N ASP A 37 10.80 -18.72 4.33
CA ASP A 37 10.50 -20.14 4.56
C ASP A 37 9.00 -20.44 4.64
N GLY A 38 8.18 -19.46 5.04
CA GLY A 38 6.73 -19.61 5.09
C GLY A 38 6.08 -19.65 3.70
N LEU A 39 6.71 -19.04 2.70
CA LEU A 39 6.27 -19.06 1.31
C LEU A 39 7.02 -20.10 0.44
N GLY A 40 8.20 -20.53 0.86
CA GLY A 40 9.07 -21.41 0.06
C GLY A 40 9.60 -20.73 -1.22
N LYS A 41 9.72 -19.39 -1.20
CA LYS A 41 10.22 -18.56 -2.30
C LYS A 41 10.76 -17.23 -1.79
N HIS A 42 11.38 -16.46 -2.67
CA HIS A 42 11.76 -15.08 -2.35
C HIS A 42 10.53 -14.17 -2.30
N SER A 43 10.53 -13.25 -1.34
CA SER A 43 9.55 -12.16 -1.17
C SER A 43 10.26 -10.82 -1.29
N PHE A 44 9.52 -9.75 -1.64
CA PHE A 44 10.06 -8.40 -1.59
C PHE A 44 10.10 -7.91 -0.15
N VAL A 45 11.20 -7.26 0.24
CA VAL A 45 11.38 -6.67 1.58
C VAL A 45 11.59 -5.18 1.44
N PHE A 46 10.68 -4.39 2.02
CA PHE A 46 10.73 -2.94 2.05
C PHE A 46 11.28 -2.53 3.41
N HIS A 47 12.54 -2.10 3.43
CA HIS A 47 13.24 -1.64 4.62
C HIS A 47 12.93 -0.17 4.88
N ILE A 48 12.67 0.20 6.14
CA ILE A 48 12.55 1.60 6.54
C ILE A 48 13.13 1.79 7.95
N HIS A 49 14.05 2.72 8.10
CA HIS A 49 14.76 3.01 9.35
C HIS A 49 14.26 4.32 9.94
N VAL A 50 14.02 4.43 11.24
CA VAL A 50 13.51 5.69 11.84
C VAL A 50 14.42 6.87 11.53
N GLU A 51 15.74 6.66 11.57
CA GLU A 51 16.76 7.55 11.06
C GLU A 51 17.73 6.76 10.17
N PRO A 52 18.21 7.31 9.02
CA PRO A 52 17.97 8.65 8.49
C PRO A 52 16.88 8.72 7.41
N ASP A 53 16.07 7.67 7.22
CA ASP A 53 15.10 7.62 6.11
C ASP A 53 14.08 8.74 6.16
N ASN A 54 13.63 9.16 4.98
CA ASN A 54 12.71 10.28 4.78
C ASN A 54 11.90 10.07 3.49
N ASP A 55 11.11 11.04 3.04
CA ASP A 55 10.40 10.95 1.76
C ASP A 55 11.29 11.49 0.63
N ARG A 56 12.12 10.56 0.09
CA ARG A 56 12.91 10.72 -1.15
C ARG A 56 13.93 11.88 -1.12
N CYS A 57 14.49 12.19 0.04
CA CYS A 57 15.39 13.32 0.32
C CYS A 57 14.80 14.68 -0.06
N LYS A 58 13.47 14.78 -0.02
CA LYS A 58 12.71 15.99 -0.37
C LYS A 58 11.85 16.47 0.79
N THR A 59 11.42 15.56 1.65
CA THR A 59 10.48 15.86 2.74
C THR A 59 10.87 15.02 3.95
N PHE A 60 10.96 15.65 5.12
CA PHE A 60 11.63 15.10 6.31
C PHE A 60 10.71 14.90 7.52
N ASP A 61 9.42 15.23 7.41
CA ASP A 61 8.39 14.97 8.44
C ASP A 61 7.75 13.58 8.31
N ARG A 62 8.24 12.76 7.37
CA ARG A 62 7.69 11.46 6.99
C ARG A 62 8.72 10.63 6.22
N GLN A 63 8.45 9.34 6.11
CA GLN A 63 9.27 8.36 5.40
C GLN A 63 8.47 7.69 4.31
N ARG A 64 9.09 7.44 3.15
CA ARG A 64 8.44 6.70 2.07
C ARG A 64 9.38 5.67 1.47
N ASN A 65 8.92 4.42 1.47
CA ASN A 65 9.44 3.34 0.68
C ASN A 65 8.25 2.62 0.03
N GLU A 66 7.91 3.00 -1.21
CA GLU A 66 6.74 2.49 -1.92
C GLU A 66 7.03 2.25 -3.41
N ILE A 67 6.33 1.30 -4.00
CA ILE A 67 6.16 1.17 -5.44
C ILE A 67 4.79 1.70 -5.85
N LYS A 68 4.66 2.19 -7.07
CA LYS A 68 3.40 2.71 -7.61
C LYS A 68 3.29 2.51 -9.11
N THR A 69 2.08 2.62 -9.62
CA THR A 69 1.88 2.93 -11.04
C THR A 69 1.87 4.44 -11.26
N HIS A 70 2.24 4.89 -12.45
CA HIS A 70 2.38 6.30 -12.79
C HIS A 70 2.14 6.53 -14.29
N SER A 71 2.34 7.75 -14.78
CA SER A 71 1.94 8.13 -16.14
C SER A 71 2.61 7.29 -17.22
N SER A 72 3.89 6.91 -17.04
CA SER A 72 4.60 6.02 -17.97
C SER A 72 4.37 4.53 -17.74
N SER A 73 3.56 4.15 -16.75
CA SER A 73 3.16 2.75 -16.59
C SER A 73 2.27 2.33 -17.76
N PRO A 74 2.27 1.04 -18.13
CA PRO A 74 1.27 0.50 -19.04
C PRO A 74 -0.15 0.68 -18.49
N ASP A 75 -1.13 0.82 -19.37
CA ASP A 75 -2.52 1.06 -18.97
C ASP A 75 -3.16 -0.13 -18.25
N TYR A 76 -2.68 -1.35 -18.51
CA TYR A 76 -3.16 -2.55 -17.83
C TYR A 76 -2.86 -2.57 -16.33
N VAL A 77 -1.99 -1.68 -15.82
CA VAL A 77 -1.73 -1.53 -14.37
C VAL A 77 -2.30 -0.22 -13.77
N LYS A 78 -3.16 0.48 -14.50
CA LYS A 78 -3.85 1.71 -14.05
C LYS A 78 -5.35 1.44 -13.96
N GLY A 79 -6.05 2.13 -13.07
CA GLY A 79 -7.52 2.12 -13.05
C GLY A 79 -8.11 3.35 -13.73
N PHE A 80 -8.99 3.16 -14.72
CA PHE A 80 -9.69 4.27 -15.37
C PHE A 80 -11.14 4.39 -14.92
N LEU A 81 -11.76 5.54 -15.21
CA LEU A 81 -13.15 5.81 -14.88
C LEU A 81 -14.07 4.72 -15.46
N ASN A 82 -14.98 4.22 -14.64
CA ASN A 82 -15.92 3.12 -14.91
C ASN A 82 -15.28 1.73 -15.11
N GLU A 83 -13.97 1.58 -14.93
CA GLU A 83 -13.35 0.25 -14.94
C GLU A 83 -13.53 -0.43 -13.58
N THR A 84 -13.79 -1.74 -13.66
CA THR A 84 -13.59 -2.65 -12.52
C THR A 84 -12.15 -3.15 -12.53
N VAL A 85 -11.47 -3.00 -11.39
CA VAL A 85 -10.10 -3.49 -11.15
C VAL A 85 -10.13 -4.41 -9.94
N ILE A 86 -9.33 -5.47 -10.01
CA ILE A 86 -9.12 -6.41 -8.93
C ILE A 86 -7.62 -6.46 -8.62
N PHE A 87 -7.27 -6.35 -7.35
CA PHE A 87 -5.94 -6.64 -6.84
C PHE A 87 -6.00 -7.87 -5.96
N ARG A 88 -5.02 -8.76 -6.14
CA ARG A 88 -4.66 -9.74 -5.12
C ARG A 88 -3.20 -9.57 -4.80
N TRP A 89 -2.87 -9.47 -3.53
CA TRP A 89 -1.50 -9.24 -3.08
C TRP A 89 -1.36 -9.75 -1.65
N ARG A 90 -0.11 -9.94 -1.23
CA ARG A 90 0.19 -10.42 0.12
C ARG A 90 1.12 -9.45 0.81
N PHE A 91 0.93 -9.31 2.11
CA PHE A 91 1.85 -8.59 2.97
C PHE A 91 2.11 -9.32 4.27
N LYS A 92 3.23 -8.98 4.90
CA LYS A 92 3.58 -9.44 6.24
C LYS A 92 4.22 -8.29 7.00
N LEU A 93 3.62 -7.99 8.15
CA LEU A 93 4.18 -7.11 9.15
C LEU A 93 5.00 -7.95 10.12
N ASP A 94 6.09 -7.41 10.65
CA ASP A 94 6.83 -8.11 11.71
C ASP A 94 5.94 -8.30 12.96
N ALA A 95 6.22 -9.33 13.75
CA ALA A 95 5.48 -9.58 15.00
C ALA A 95 5.56 -8.39 15.97
N GLY A 96 6.69 -7.67 15.96
CA GLY A 96 6.91 -6.47 16.75
C GLY A 96 6.49 -5.15 16.07
N PHE A 97 5.83 -5.18 14.90
CA PHE A 97 5.58 -4.00 14.07
C PHE A 97 4.99 -2.80 14.85
N GLN A 98 5.54 -1.60 14.68
CA GLN A 98 5.06 -0.40 15.37
C GLN A 98 4.59 0.67 14.36
N PRO A 99 3.28 0.97 14.30
CA PRO A 99 2.78 2.07 13.49
C PRO A 99 3.01 3.42 14.16
N SER A 100 2.90 4.50 13.39
CA SER A 100 2.77 5.87 13.91
C SER A 100 1.35 6.11 14.43
N SER A 101 1.21 7.00 15.42
CA SER A 101 -0.09 7.55 15.83
C SER A 101 -0.74 8.43 14.76
N ASN A 102 0.06 9.16 13.97
CA ASN A 102 -0.38 10.04 12.87
C ASN A 102 -0.75 9.35 11.55
N PHE A 103 0.10 8.50 10.96
CA PHE A 103 -0.27 7.58 9.88
C PHE A 103 0.87 6.60 9.56
N THR A 104 0.54 5.39 9.13
CA THR A 104 1.45 4.41 8.52
C THR A 104 0.68 3.66 7.45
N HIS A 105 0.71 4.14 6.20
CA HIS A 105 0.03 3.50 5.09
C HIS A 105 0.87 2.35 4.55
N ILE A 106 0.26 1.18 4.36
CA ILE A 106 0.89 0.02 3.72
C ILE A 106 0.35 -0.25 2.31
N HIS A 107 -0.81 0.31 1.99
CA HIS A 107 -1.40 0.33 0.67
C HIS A 107 -2.23 1.61 0.48
N GLN A 108 -2.26 2.14 -0.74
CA GLN A 108 -3.02 3.32 -1.10
C GLN A 108 -3.59 3.19 -2.52
N LEU A 109 -4.80 3.69 -2.72
CA LEU A 109 -5.31 4.07 -4.04
C LEU A 109 -5.26 5.59 -4.15
N LYS A 110 -4.60 6.10 -5.19
CA LYS A 110 -4.41 7.55 -5.37
C LYS A 110 -4.60 7.93 -6.82
N ASP A 111 -5.24 9.05 -7.10
CA ASP A 111 -5.33 9.57 -8.45
C ASP A 111 -3.98 10.11 -8.97
N ALA A 112 -3.90 10.19 -10.30
CA ALA A 112 -3.00 11.07 -11.02
C ALA A 112 -3.84 12.18 -11.68
N GLY A 113 -3.39 13.44 -11.59
CA GLY A 113 -4.05 14.60 -12.22
C GLY A 113 -5.19 15.23 -11.43
N GLY A 114 -5.73 14.56 -10.40
CA GLY A 114 -6.86 15.07 -9.64
C GLY A 114 -6.53 16.26 -8.75
N ASN A 115 -7.59 16.96 -8.34
CA ASN A 115 -7.55 18.20 -7.58
C ASN A 115 -7.21 18.04 -6.08
N ILE A 116 -7.20 16.82 -5.54
CA ILE A 116 -6.95 16.54 -4.13
C ILE A 116 -5.67 15.70 -3.98
N SER A 117 -4.76 16.15 -3.12
CA SER A 117 -3.42 15.54 -3.00
C SER A 117 -3.37 14.28 -2.13
N SER A 118 -4.31 14.09 -1.21
CA SER A 118 -4.40 12.90 -0.35
C SER A 118 -4.79 11.64 -1.13
N PRO A 119 -4.57 10.42 -0.64
CA PRO A 119 -5.12 9.21 -1.27
C PRO A 119 -6.66 9.18 -1.26
N ILE A 120 -7.26 8.31 -2.06
CA ILE A 120 -8.70 8.02 -2.08
C ILE A 120 -9.01 6.90 -1.08
N ILE A 121 -8.25 5.80 -1.14
CA ILE A 121 -8.32 4.69 -0.17
C ILE A 121 -6.95 4.52 0.47
N THR A 122 -6.92 4.17 1.76
CA THR A 122 -5.70 3.79 2.47
C THR A 122 -5.94 2.57 3.34
N LEU A 123 -4.96 1.66 3.40
CA LEU A 123 -4.86 0.63 4.43
C LEU A 123 -3.79 1.04 5.44
N THR A 124 -4.18 1.29 6.68
CA THR A 124 -3.38 2.03 7.65
C THR A 124 -3.33 1.35 9.01
N PRO A 125 -2.22 0.66 9.34
CA PRO A 125 -1.83 0.44 10.73
C PRO A 125 -1.69 1.76 11.50
N ARG A 126 -2.22 1.83 12.72
CA ARG A 126 -2.22 3.04 13.55
C ARG A 126 -2.18 2.72 15.04
N VAL A 127 -1.42 3.53 15.79
CA VAL A 127 -1.39 3.43 17.26
C VAL A 127 -2.78 3.62 17.87
N GLY A 128 -3.12 2.78 18.83
CA GLY A 128 -4.39 2.83 19.56
C GLY A 128 -4.32 2.10 20.91
N SER A 129 -5.48 1.86 21.50
CA SER A 129 -5.62 0.99 22.68
C SER A 129 -6.78 0.02 22.47
N PRO A 130 -6.54 -1.14 21.80
CA PRO A 130 -5.28 -1.59 21.18
C PRO A 130 -4.98 -0.88 19.84
N ASP A 131 -3.77 -1.10 19.29
CA ASP A 131 -3.43 -0.73 17.91
C ASP A 131 -4.44 -1.30 16.91
N ARG A 132 -4.64 -0.58 15.79
CA ARG A 132 -5.69 -0.89 14.82
C ARG A 132 -5.18 -0.86 13.38
N LEU A 133 -5.88 -1.60 12.53
CA LEU A 133 -5.80 -1.50 11.09
C LEU A 133 -7.07 -0.79 10.59
N GLU A 134 -6.90 0.35 9.92
CA GLU A 134 -8.00 1.15 9.39
C GLU A 134 -8.02 1.11 7.86
N ILE A 135 -9.22 1.09 7.29
CA ILE A 135 -9.46 1.48 5.90
C ILE A 135 -10.02 2.89 5.91
N GLY A 136 -9.23 3.83 5.41
CA GLY A 136 -9.62 5.23 5.27
C GLY A 136 -10.10 5.54 3.85
N HIS A 137 -11.12 6.36 3.73
CA HIS A 137 -11.65 6.87 2.46
C HIS A 137 -11.62 8.40 2.44
N LYS A 138 -11.36 8.99 1.27
CA LYS A 138 -11.49 10.42 1.04
C LYS A 138 -12.12 10.69 -0.32
N ASP A 139 -13.35 11.19 -0.28
CA ASP A 139 -14.20 11.47 -1.44
C ASP A 139 -13.70 12.64 -2.31
N SER A 140 -14.43 12.96 -3.39
CA SER A 140 -14.12 14.04 -4.33
C SER A 140 -14.28 15.43 -3.74
N GLU A 141 -15.02 15.57 -2.65
CA GLU A 141 -15.20 16.82 -1.89
C GLU A 141 -14.11 17.01 -0.82
N GLY A 142 -13.29 15.99 -0.61
CA GLY A 142 -12.20 15.99 0.35
C GLY A 142 -12.62 15.67 1.79
N VAL A 143 -13.84 15.15 1.99
CA VAL A 143 -14.29 14.63 3.28
C VAL A 143 -13.58 13.31 3.54
N SER A 144 -13.02 13.15 4.74
CA SER A 144 -12.28 11.94 5.13
C SER A 144 -13.09 11.12 6.13
N SER A 145 -13.13 9.80 5.93
CA SER A 145 -13.81 8.85 6.80
C SER A 145 -12.95 7.60 7.03
N VAL A 146 -13.24 6.86 8.11
CA VAL A 146 -12.74 5.49 8.31
C VAL A 146 -13.91 4.55 8.05
N ILE A 147 -13.83 3.77 6.99
CA ILE A 147 -14.94 2.91 6.52
C ILE A 147 -14.88 1.50 7.11
N ALA A 148 -13.70 1.08 7.60
CA ALA A 148 -13.54 -0.14 8.38
C ALA A 148 -12.38 -0.01 9.38
N THR A 149 -12.49 -0.71 10.51
CA THR A 149 -11.45 -0.74 11.54
C THR A 149 -11.47 -2.08 12.28
N VAL A 150 -10.30 -2.65 12.54
CA VAL A 150 -10.12 -3.90 13.30
C VAL A 150 -8.86 -3.80 14.17
N PRO A 151 -8.72 -4.61 15.24
CA PRO A 151 -7.45 -4.72 15.97
C PRO A 151 -6.29 -5.11 15.04
N LEU A 152 -5.12 -4.51 15.24
CA LEU A 152 -3.93 -4.77 14.40
C LEU A 152 -3.27 -6.11 14.72
N GLU A 153 -3.40 -6.60 15.95
CA GLU A 153 -2.66 -7.76 16.47
C GLU A 153 -2.72 -9.01 15.56
N PRO A 154 -3.87 -9.41 14.98
CA PRO A 154 -3.94 -10.58 14.11
C PRO A 154 -3.14 -10.47 12.80
N PHE A 155 -2.68 -9.28 12.44
CA PHE A 155 -1.94 -8.97 11.21
C PHE A 155 -0.40 -8.92 11.42
N LYS A 156 0.08 -9.01 12.68
CA LYS A 156 1.51 -8.90 13.04
C LYS A 156 2.16 -10.29 13.11
N GLY A 157 3.12 -10.57 12.24
CA GLY A 157 3.82 -11.85 12.14
C GLY A 157 3.36 -12.79 11.01
N PRO A 158 2.06 -13.05 10.78
CA PRO A 158 1.65 -13.93 9.69
C PRO A 158 1.67 -13.21 8.33
N TRP A 159 1.73 -14.00 7.26
CA TRP A 159 1.37 -13.53 5.92
C TRP A 159 -0.15 -13.35 5.82
N ILE A 160 -0.55 -12.21 5.29
CA ILE A 160 -1.93 -11.84 5.03
C ILE A 160 -2.12 -11.70 3.53
N GLU A 161 -3.17 -12.31 3.00
CA GLU A 161 -3.60 -12.12 1.62
C GLU A 161 -4.74 -11.11 1.58
N ALA A 162 -4.56 -10.08 0.75
CA ALA A 162 -5.57 -9.09 0.42
C ALA A 162 -6.17 -9.43 -0.95
N TYR A 163 -7.50 -9.47 -1.00
CA TYR A 163 -8.27 -9.49 -2.24
C TYR A 163 -9.14 -8.24 -2.24
N GLU A 164 -8.85 -7.32 -3.16
CA GLU A 164 -9.44 -5.98 -3.21
C GLU A 164 -10.06 -5.77 -4.59
N LYS A 165 -11.33 -5.38 -4.65
CA LYS A 165 -12.05 -5.14 -5.89
C LYS A 165 -12.71 -3.77 -5.84
N MET A 166 -12.62 -3.03 -6.94
CA MET A 166 -13.27 -1.73 -7.05
C MET A 166 -13.78 -1.47 -8.45
N THR A 167 -14.86 -0.71 -8.54
CA THR A 167 -15.32 -0.09 -9.79
C THR A 167 -15.21 1.42 -9.62
N TYR A 168 -14.36 2.05 -10.42
CA TYR A 168 -14.04 3.46 -10.26
C TYR A 168 -15.16 4.36 -10.78
N GLY A 169 -15.61 5.32 -9.96
CA GLY A 169 -16.62 6.30 -10.34
C GLY A 169 -17.05 7.13 -9.14
N HIS A 170 -17.87 8.15 -9.37
CA HIS A 170 -18.47 8.95 -8.29
C HIS A 170 -19.55 8.20 -7.50
N HIS A 171 -20.13 7.18 -8.12
CA HIS A 171 -21.02 6.18 -7.52
C HIS A 171 -20.45 4.80 -7.86
N GLY A 172 -19.24 4.55 -7.36
CA GLY A 172 -18.48 3.33 -7.60
C GLY A 172 -18.81 2.24 -6.57
N SER A 173 -18.01 1.18 -6.61
CA SER A 173 -18.07 0.10 -5.61
C SER A 173 -16.67 -0.20 -5.09
N TYR A 174 -16.56 -0.60 -3.83
CA TYR A 174 -15.32 -1.02 -3.19
C TYR A 174 -15.56 -2.26 -2.33
N SER A 175 -14.70 -3.25 -2.43
CA SER A 175 -14.64 -4.33 -1.46
C SER A 175 -13.21 -4.79 -1.22
N ILE A 176 -12.97 -5.26 -0.01
CA ILE A 176 -11.69 -5.86 0.38
C ILE A 176 -11.90 -6.96 1.40
N GLU A 177 -11.22 -8.08 1.19
CA GLU A 177 -11.05 -9.15 2.16
C GLU A 177 -9.58 -9.29 2.53
N LEU A 178 -9.30 -9.41 3.83
CA LEU A 178 -7.98 -9.73 4.35
C LEU A 178 -8.04 -11.07 5.08
N ARG A 179 -7.25 -12.04 4.62
CA ARG A 179 -7.22 -13.40 5.16
C ARG A 179 -5.83 -13.78 5.63
N ASN A 180 -5.75 -14.47 6.77
CA ASN A 180 -4.50 -15.12 7.17
C ASN A 180 -4.15 -16.20 6.14
N LEU A 181 -3.00 -16.08 5.49
CA LEU A 181 -2.62 -16.97 4.38
C LEU A 181 -2.48 -18.43 4.82
N LYS A 182 -2.00 -18.67 6.04
CA LYS A 182 -1.76 -20.02 6.55
C LYS A 182 -3.04 -20.71 7.00
N THR A 183 -3.91 -19.99 7.70
CA THR A 183 -5.11 -20.59 8.33
C THR A 183 -6.38 -20.40 7.51
N GLY A 184 -6.38 -19.49 6.53
CA GLY A 184 -7.57 -19.10 5.76
C GLY A 184 -8.57 -18.23 6.54
N ALA A 185 -8.26 -17.90 7.80
CA ALA A 185 -9.14 -17.11 8.65
C ALA A 185 -9.38 -15.71 8.06
N LEU A 186 -10.65 -15.32 7.91
CA LEU A 186 -11.04 -13.97 7.53
C LEU A 186 -10.81 -13.02 8.71
N LEU A 187 -9.93 -12.03 8.52
CA LEU A 187 -9.56 -11.06 9.55
C LEU A 187 -10.28 -9.73 9.38
N LEU A 188 -10.58 -9.36 8.14
CA LEU A 188 -11.36 -8.18 7.78
C LEU A 188 -12.12 -8.47 6.48
N ALA A 189 -13.38 -8.06 6.41
CA ALA A 189 -14.12 -7.89 5.16
C ALA A 189 -14.86 -6.55 5.21
N HIS A 190 -14.85 -5.83 4.10
CA HIS A 190 -15.62 -4.61 3.93
C HIS A 190 -16.13 -4.56 2.49
N GLU A 191 -17.36 -4.08 2.31
CA GLU A 191 -18.00 -3.87 1.02
C GLU A 191 -18.85 -2.60 1.10
N ASP A 192 -18.73 -1.77 0.06
CA ASP A 192 -19.52 -0.58 -0.17
C ASP A 192 -19.91 -0.54 -1.65
N SER A 193 -21.22 -0.53 -1.93
CA SER A 193 -21.76 -0.54 -3.28
C SER A 193 -22.06 0.84 -3.86
N ASP A 194 -21.86 1.92 -3.08
CA ASP A 194 -22.06 3.30 -3.51
C ASP A 194 -21.04 4.22 -2.85
N ILE A 195 -19.82 4.19 -3.38
CA ILE A 195 -18.67 4.92 -2.84
C ILE A 195 -17.99 5.75 -3.93
N ASP A 196 -17.66 7.00 -3.59
CA ASP A 196 -16.99 7.91 -4.50
C ASP A 196 -15.48 7.61 -4.57
N LEU A 197 -15.05 7.03 -5.69
CA LEU A 197 -13.67 6.62 -5.94
C LEU A 197 -13.02 7.40 -7.09
N TRP A 198 -13.63 8.50 -7.54
CA TRP A 198 -13.11 9.29 -8.65
C TRP A 198 -13.06 10.77 -8.33
N ARG A 199 -12.14 11.49 -8.95
CA ARG A 199 -11.92 12.92 -8.66
C ARG A 199 -11.94 13.76 -9.92
N VAL A 200 -12.35 15.01 -9.76
CA VAL A 200 -12.28 16.00 -10.83
C VAL A 200 -10.82 16.16 -11.27
N GLY A 201 -10.57 15.98 -12.57
CA GLY A 201 -9.24 16.04 -13.17
C GLY A 201 -8.42 14.76 -13.08
N ALA A 202 -8.92 13.70 -12.43
CA ALA A 202 -8.21 12.43 -12.40
C ALA A 202 -8.08 11.86 -13.81
N GLU A 203 -6.87 11.46 -14.18
CA GLU A 203 -6.55 10.76 -15.43
C GLU A 203 -6.70 9.24 -15.24
N PHE A 204 -6.25 8.75 -14.07
CA PHE A 204 -6.35 7.36 -13.64
C PHE A 204 -6.13 7.26 -12.13
N ILE A 205 -6.58 6.17 -11.53
CA ILE A 205 -6.23 5.75 -10.18
C ILE A 205 -5.03 4.80 -10.24
N ARG A 206 -4.02 5.05 -9.41
CA ARG A 206 -2.84 4.22 -9.26
C ARG A 206 -2.83 3.55 -7.88
N PRO A 207 -2.59 2.24 -7.82
CA PRO A 207 -2.24 1.60 -6.57
C PRO A 207 -0.81 1.95 -6.16
N LYS A 208 -0.57 1.95 -4.86
CA LYS A 208 0.74 2.04 -4.23
C LYS A 208 0.86 0.97 -3.15
N TRP A 209 2.01 0.33 -3.06
CA TRP A 209 2.32 -0.66 -2.03
C TRP A 209 3.68 -0.35 -1.41
N GLY A 210 3.80 -0.52 -0.10
CA GLY A 210 5.06 -0.30 0.61
C GLY A 210 4.81 0.15 2.04
N ILE A 211 5.62 1.09 2.53
CA ILE A 211 5.42 1.75 3.81
C ILE A 211 5.60 3.26 3.64
N TYR A 212 4.58 4.00 4.05
CA TYR A 212 4.58 5.46 4.05
C TYR A 212 4.04 5.95 5.40
N ARG A 213 4.94 6.46 6.26
CA ARG A 213 4.61 6.79 7.65
C ARG A 213 5.08 8.18 8.07
N SER A 214 4.38 8.78 9.01
CA SER A 214 4.75 10.05 9.62
C SER A 214 5.93 9.88 10.59
N LEU A 215 6.78 10.90 10.68
CA LEU A 215 7.82 11.06 11.70
C LEU A 215 7.42 12.05 12.81
N ASN A 216 6.15 12.46 12.90
CA ASN A 216 5.72 13.43 13.91
C ASN A 216 5.60 12.82 15.33
N SER A 217 5.74 11.50 15.46
CA SER A 217 5.73 10.78 16.74
C SER A 217 6.70 9.61 16.70
N GLN A 218 8.00 9.92 16.51
CA GLN A 218 9.06 8.93 16.30
C GLN A 218 9.27 8.03 17.52
N GLU A 219 8.88 8.47 18.70
CA GLU A 219 8.96 7.72 19.96
C GLU A 219 8.10 6.44 19.95
N TYR A 220 7.15 6.33 19.02
CA TYR A 220 6.36 5.11 18.79
C TYR A 220 6.93 4.24 17.67
N LEU A 221 8.01 4.65 17.02
CA LEU A 221 8.54 3.98 15.83
C LEU A 221 9.79 3.19 16.14
N ARG A 222 10.00 2.17 15.33
CA ARG A 222 11.27 1.47 15.17
C ARG A 222 11.56 1.23 13.70
N ASP A 223 12.73 0.69 13.41
CA ASP A 223 13.06 0.20 12.08
C ASP A 223 12.12 -0.96 11.73
N GLU A 224 11.60 -0.95 10.51
CA GLU A 224 10.64 -1.93 10.04
C GLU A 224 11.04 -2.54 8.72
N GLN A 225 10.60 -3.78 8.55
CA GLN A 225 10.56 -4.47 7.26
C GLN A 225 9.11 -4.82 6.97
N VAL A 226 8.55 -4.25 5.91
CA VAL A 226 7.25 -4.69 5.39
C VAL A 226 7.52 -5.58 4.19
N ARG A 227 7.02 -6.82 4.24
CA ARG A 227 7.24 -7.79 3.17
C ARG A 227 6.03 -7.87 2.27
N PHE A 228 6.26 -8.08 0.97
CA PHE A 228 5.22 -8.23 -0.02
C PHE A 228 5.48 -9.40 -0.97
N ASP A 229 4.41 -10.01 -1.45
CA ASP A 229 4.43 -11.10 -2.44
C ASP A 229 3.15 -11.08 -3.29
N GLN A 230 3.15 -11.83 -4.39
CA GLN A 230 1.96 -12.18 -5.17
C GLN A 230 1.18 -10.96 -5.69
N PHE A 231 1.86 -9.93 -6.19
CA PHE A 231 1.16 -8.81 -6.83
C PHE A 231 0.45 -9.28 -8.09
N CYS A 232 -0.87 -9.24 -8.08
CA CYS A 232 -1.73 -9.46 -9.22
C CYS A 232 -2.70 -8.29 -9.39
N LEU A 233 -2.93 -7.93 -10.64
CA LEU A 233 -3.87 -6.90 -11.05
C LEU A 233 -4.63 -7.42 -12.26
N ALA A 234 -5.96 -7.45 -12.16
CA ALA A 234 -6.87 -7.86 -13.21
C ALA A 234 -7.91 -6.75 -13.48
N LYS A 235 -8.51 -6.79 -14.67
CA LYS A 235 -9.49 -5.79 -15.12
C LYS A 235 -10.73 -6.44 -15.71
N GLY A 236 -11.87 -5.75 -15.58
CA GLY A 236 -13.13 -6.20 -16.18
C GLY A 236 -13.56 -7.54 -15.61
N ASP A 237 -13.68 -8.55 -16.48
CA ASP A 237 -14.11 -9.90 -16.13
C ASP A 237 -12.94 -10.83 -15.75
N ASP A 238 -11.69 -10.39 -15.90
CA ASP A 238 -10.51 -11.14 -15.45
C ASP A 238 -10.44 -11.14 -13.91
N ASP A 239 -9.74 -12.12 -13.33
CA ASP A 239 -9.56 -12.26 -11.88
C ASP A 239 -8.09 -12.54 -11.52
N CYS A 240 -7.77 -12.36 -10.23
CA CYS A 240 -6.49 -12.69 -9.63
C CYS A 240 -6.56 -13.99 -8.82
N PRO A 241 -6.11 -15.12 -9.40
CA PRO A 241 -6.21 -16.45 -8.78
C PRO A 241 -5.25 -16.67 -7.61
#